data_AF-M0A7U0-F1
#
_entry.id   AF-M0A7U0-F1
#
_cell.length_a   1.000
_cell.length_b   1.000
_cell.length_c   1.000
_cell.angle_alpha   90.00
_cell.angle_beta   90.00
_cell.angle_gamma   90.00
#
_symmetry.space_group_name_H-M   'P 1'
#
loop_
_entity.id
_entity.type
_entity.pdbx_description
1 polymer ?
#
loop_
_entity_poly.entity_id
_entity_poly.type
_entity_poly.pdbx_seq_one_letter_code
_entity_poly.pdbx_strand_id
1 'polypeptide(L)'
;MDHLDEISIKELQDILGNVEGKKPTKRLLAAIAYKNGVTQTELEWYDVQRRTIYSWLKRLDTNESLEQAVTDDHRSGRKRKLPEKEQHEFEEAVHDSPEEVGVDAPAWTPALVQQYLDETYDVEYSIPSCRRLLKEAGLSYQKPRRTAAEAEADE
;
A
#
# COMPACT_ATOMS: atom_id res chain seq x y z
N MET A 1 32.23 8.54 15.44
CA MET A 1 31.89 7.82 14.20
C MET A 1 31.67 8.91 13.18
N ASP A 2 32.66 9.10 12.32
CA ASP A 2 32.48 9.92 11.14
C ASP A 2 31.60 9.12 10.20
N HIS A 3 30.38 9.62 9.99
CA HIS A 3 29.46 9.04 9.03
C HIS A 3 29.71 9.68 7.68
N LEU A 4 29.46 8.94 6.59
CA LEU A 4 29.55 9.43 5.22
C LEU A 4 30.97 9.59 4.67
N ASP A 5 32.02 9.05 5.29
CA ASP A 5 33.41 9.25 4.85
C ASP A 5 33.63 8.92 3.36
N GLU A 6 32.93 7.90 2.87
CA GLU A 6 32.99 7.42 1.49
C GLU A 6 32.25 8.32 0.49
N ILE A 7 31.38 9.23 0.96
CA ILE A 7 30.52 10.07 0.13
C ILE A 7 31.09 11.50 0.04
N SER A 8 31.23 12.01 -1.18
CA SER A 8 31.65 13.38 -1.43
C SER A 8 30.48 14.37 -1.33
N ILE A 9 30.81 15.63 -1.02
CA ILE A 9 29.82 16.73 -1.02
C ILE A 9 29.20 16.90 -2.41
N LYS A 10 29.99 16.71 -3.47
CA LYS A 10 29.55 16.86 -4.85
C LYS A 10 28.47 15.84 -5.20
N GLU A 11 28.65 14.58 -4.82
CA GLU A 11 27.64 13.53 -5.04
C GLU A 11 26.32 13.84 -4.32
N LEU A 12 26.37 14.36 -3.10
CA LEU A 12 25.17 14.79 -2.38
C LEU A 12 24.46 15.97 -3.07
N GLN A 13 25.22 16.91 -3.64
CA GLN A 13 24.68 18.05 -4.38
C GLN A 13 24.07 17.64 -5.72
N ASP A 14 24.72 16.73 -6.45
CA ASP A 14 24.22 16.21 -7.72
C ASP A 14 22.86 15.52 -7.52
N ILE A 15 22.72 14.71 -6.47
CA ILE A 15 21.44 14.05 -6.14
C ILE A 15 20.40 15.04 -5.63
N LEU A 16 20.81 16.05 -4.86
CA LEU A 16 19.91 17.10 -4.40
C LEU A 16 19.24 17.84 -5.57
N GLY A 17 19.94 17.99 -6.70
CA GLY A 17 19.38 18.58 -7.92
C GLY A 17 18.33 17.71 -8.62
N ASN A 18 18.35 16.40 -8.40
CA ASN A 18 17.48 15.43 -9.09
C ASN A 18 16.35 14.89 -8.21
N VAL A 19 16.43 15.02 -6.88
CA VAL A 19 15.47 14.41 -5.96
C VAL A 19 14.23 15.30 -5.75
N GLU A 20 13.07 14.65 -5.70
CA GLU A 20 11.80 15.31 -5.39
C GLU A 20 11.33 15.00 -3.96
N GLY A 21 10.64 15.96 -3.36
CA GLY A 21 9.96 15.79 -2.09
C GLY A 21 10.73 16.32 -0.87
N LYS A 22 9.96 16.81 0.11
CA LYS A 22 10.49 17.53 1.28
C LYS A 22 11.45 16.70 2.15
N LYS A 23 11.19 15.40 2.30
CA LYS A 23 11.99 14.51 3.17
C LYS A 23 13.36 14.18 2.57
N PRO A 24 13.46 13.68 1.32
CA PRO A 24 14.75 13.47 0.67
C PRO A 24 15.62 14.72 0.63
N THR A 25 15.04 15.88 0.25
CA THR A 25 15.73 17.17 0.26
C THR A 25 16.29 17.50 1.64
N LYS A 26 15.50 17.37 2.70
CA LYS A 26 15.95 17.63 4.08
C LYS A 26 17.08 16.69 4.50
N ARG A 27 17.03 15.42 4.11
CA ARG A 27 18.09 14.43 4.42
C ARG A 27 19.41 14.80 3.76
N LEU A 28 19.38 15.16 2.48
CA LEU A 28 20.56 15.60 1.73
C LEU A 28 21.14 16.90 2.27
N LEU A 29 20.30 17.89 2.60
CA LEU A 29 20.77 19.13 3.22
C LEU A 29 21.45 18.88 4.57
N ALA A 30 20.90 17.99 5.39
CA ALA A 30 21.53 17.59 6.66
C ALA A 30 22.89 16.90 6.43
N ALA A 31 23.00 16.03 5.44
CA ALA A 31 24.25 15.34 5.08
C ALA A 31 25.32 16.32 4.56
N ILE A 32 24.94 17.25 3.67
CA ILE A 32 25.83 18.29 3.15
C ILE A 32 26.33 19.18 4.29
N ALA A 33 25.43 19.61 5.19
CA ALA A 33 25.80 20.45 6.31
C ALA A 33 26.72 19.72 7.30
N TYR A 34 26.46 18.43 7.56
CA TYR A 34 27.34 17.57 8.36
C TYR A 34 28.75 17.46 7.76
N LYS A 35 28.86 17.24 6.44
CA LYS A 35 30.14 17.22 5.72
C LYS A 35 30.88 18.56 5.72
N ASN A 36 30.16 19.66 5.86
CA ASN A 36 30.74 21.00 6.01
C ASN A 36 31.10 21.34 7.47
N GLY A 37 31.07 20.35 8.38
CA GLY A 37 31.53 20.50 9.77
C GLY A 37 30.44 20.94 10.75
N VAL A 38 29.19 21.06 10.33
CA VAL A 38 28.08 21.34 11.25
C VAL A 38 27.76 20.07 12.03
N THR A 39 27.84 20.12 13.35
CA THR A 39 27.61 18.94 14.17
C THR A 39 26.12 18.56 14.21
N GLN A 40 25.83 17.29 14.52
CA GLN A 40 24.44 16.81 14.65
C GLN A 40 23.61 17.58 15.68
N THR A 41 24.26 18.17 16.70
CA THR A 41 23.61 18.99 17.73
C THR A 41 23.24 20.37 17.18
N GLU A 42 24.05 20.93 16.29
CA GLU A 42 23.80 22.22 15.63
C GLU A 42 22.83 22.08 14.45
N LEU A 43 22.72 20.88 13.88
CA LEU A 43 21.77 20.52 12.84
C LEU A 43 20.33 20.30 13.35
N GLU A 44 20.05 20.50 14.64
CA GLU A 44 18.69 20.51 15.20
C GLU A 44 17.86 21.69 14.62
N TRP A 45 17.57 21.60 13.33
CA TRP A 45 16.78 22.54 12.56
C TRP A 45 15.30 22.18 12.65
N TYR A 46 14.44 23.20 12.52
CA TYR A 46 13.00 23.12 12.28
C TYR A 46 12.36 21.74 12.52
N ASP A 47 12.16 21.42 13.81
CA ASP A 47 11.37 20.29 14.30
C ASP A 47 11.96 18.89 14.03
N VAL A 48 13.27 18.79 13.78
CA VAL A 48 13.96 17.50 13.63
C VAL A 48 14.91 17.27 14.81
N GLN A 49 14.58 16.30 15.66
CA GLN A 49 15.42 15.91 16.80
C GLN A 49 16.75 15.30 16.35
N ARG A 50 17.83 15.52 17.12
CA ARG A 50 19.17 14.94 16.86
C ARG A 50 19.15 13.44 16.55
N ARG A 51 18.31 12.65 17.23
CA ARG A 51 18.21 11.20 16.99
C ARG A 51 17.75 10.87 15.55
N THR A 52 16.86 11.69 15.01
CA THR A 52 16.38 11.55 13.63
C THR A 52 17.48 11.91 12.63
N ILE A 53 18.25 12.96 12.90
CA ILE A 53 19.40 13.37 12.08
C ILE A 53 20.45 12.25 12.05
N TYR A 54 20.81 11.71 13.21
CA TYR A 54 21.71 10.56 13.32
C TYR A 54 21.21 9.37 12.49
N SER A 55 19.91 9.04 12.58
CA SER A 55 19.31 7.96 11.80
C SER A 55 19.37 8.23 10.29
N TRP A 56 19.26 9.48 9.84
CA TRP A 56 19.38 9.83 8.42
C TRP A 56 20.81 9.71 7.93
N LEU A 57 21.79 10.23 8.68
CA LEU A 57 23.21 10.11 8.34
C LEU A 57 23.63 8.64 8.27
N LYS A 58 23.25 7.84 9.27
CA LYS A 58 23.53 6.39 9.28
C LYS A 58 22.89 5.65 8.12
N ARG A 59 21.72 6.11 7.62
CA ARG A 59 21.07 5.48 6.46
C ARG A 59 21.81 5.75 5.16
N LEU A 60 22.38 6.94 5.00
CA LEU A 60 23.19 7.28 3.83
C LEU A 60 24.56 6.58 3.84
N ASP A 61 25.05 6.21 5.03
CA ASP A 61 26.28 5.45 5.28
C ASP A 61 26.12 3.93 5.05
N THR A 62 25.21 3.53 4.15
CA THR A 62 24.93 2.12 3.82
C THR A 62 25.35 1.80 2.39
N ASN A 63 25.41 0.51 2.04
CA ASN A 63 25.76 0.06 0.68
C ASN A 63 24.65 0.31 -0.37
N GLU A 64 23.54 0.95 0.00
CA GLU A 64 22.45 1.31 -0.92
C GLU A 64 22.84 2.53 -1.77
N SER A 65 22.21 2.71 -2.94
CA SER A 65 22.42 3.95 -3.68
C SER A 65 21.89 5.14 -2.88
N LEU A 66 22.57 6.29 -2.99
CA LEU A 66 22.17 7.49 -2.27
C LEU A 66 20.73 7.93 -2.58
N GLU A 67 20.26 7.73 -3.82
CA GLU A 67 18.89 8.02 -4.26
C GLU A 67 17.84 7.17 -3.53
N GLN A 68 18.16 5.90 -3.27
CA GLN A 68 17.31 4.99 -2.49
C GLN A 68 17.37 5.36 -1.01
N ALA A 69 18.56 5.60 -0.47
CA ALA A 69 18.77 5.90 0.94
C ALA A 69 18.08 7.21 1.41
N VAL A 70 17.97 8.21 0.52
CA VAL A 70 17.24 9.46 0.83
C VAL A 70 15.73 9.30 0.79
N THR A 71 15.22 8.29 0.09
CA THR A 71 13.78 8.07 -0.12
C THR A 71 13.21 7.12 0.93
N ASP A 72 11.96 7.28 1.33
CA ASP A 72 11.29 6.28 2.17
C ASP A 72 10.83 5.13 1.28
N ASP A 73 11.10 3.88 1.68
CA ASP A 73 10.57 2.72 0.96
C ASP A 73 9.06 2.79 0.90
N HIS A 74 8.51 2.28 -0.20
CA HIS A 74 7.08 2.16 -0.35
C HIS A 74 6.51 1.28 0.76
N ARG A 75 5.64 1.85 1.60
CA ARG A 75 4.97 1.10 2.68
C ARG A 75 3.68 0.50 2.13
N SER A 76 3.73 -0.78 1.76
CA SER A 76 2.58 -1.57 1.32
C SER A 76 1.64 -1.96 2.48
N GLY A 77 1.32 -1.02 3.37
CA GLY A 77 0.37 -1.20 4.46
C GLY A 77 0.52 -2.51 5.26
N ARG A 78 -0.58 -2.99 5.84
CA ARG A 78 -0.65 -4.34 6.40
C ARG A 78 -0.87 -5.32 5.25
N LYS A 79 -0.14 -6.45 5.25
CA LYS A 79 -0.38 -7.55 4.29
C LYS A 79 -1.87 -7.88 4.25
N ARG A 80 -2.43 -7.98 3.03
CA ARG A 80 -3.82 -8.39 2.82
C ARG A 80 -4.03 -9.80 3.40
N LYS A 81 -5.26 -10.12 3.82
CA LYS A 81 -5.57 -11.47 4.34
C LYS A 81 -5.56 -12.51 3.23
N LEU A 82 -5.99 -12.12 2.02
CA LEU A 82 -5.85 -12.91 0.81
C LEU A 82 -4.45 -12.66 0.20
N PRO A 83 -3.64 -13.69 -0.03
CA PRO A 83 -2.44 -13.60 -0.86
C PRO A 83 -2.81 -13.29 -2.31
N GLU A 84 -1.86 -12.78 -3.09
CA GLU A 84 -2.09 -12.28 -4.45
C GLU A 84 -2.69 -13.33 -5.39
N LYS A 85 -2.28 -14.59 -5.27
CA LYS A 85 -2.82 -15.71 -6.06
C LYS A 85 -4.30 -15.96 -5.77
N GLU A 86 -4.67 -16.07 -4.51
CA GLU A 86 -6.06 -16.30 -4.08
C GLU A 86 -6.94 -15.08 -4.36
N GLN A 87 -6.38 -13.87 -4.27
CA GLN A 87 -7.07 -12.65 -4.66
C GLN A 87 -7.44 -12.67 -6.16
N HIS A 88 -6.54 -13.13 -7.02
CA HIS A 88 -6.82 -13.24 -8.46
C HIS A 88 -7.87 -14.32 -8.75
N GLU A 89 -7.75 -15.49 -8.14
CA GLU A 89 -8.74 -16.58 -8.26
C GLU A 89 -10.13 -16.13 -7.77
N PHE A 90 -10.18 -15.37 -6.68
CA PHE A 90 -11.43 -14.77 -6.18
C PHE A 90 -12.01 -13.77 -7.19
N GLU A 91 -11.18 -12.89 -7.77
CA GLU A 91 -11.61 -11.91 -8.77
C GLU A 91 -12.20 -12.57 -10.02
N GLU A 92 -11.57 -13.64 -10.51
CA GLU A 92 -12.10 -14.45 -11.61
C GLU A 92 -13.44 -15.10 -11.22
N ALA A 93 -13.54 -15.71 -10.04
CA ALA A 93 -14.76 -16.38 -9.58
C ALA A 93 -15.95 -15.42 -9.44
N VAL A 94 -15.73 -14.17 -9.00
CA VAL A 94 -16.84 -13.20 -8.86
C VAL A 94 -17.28 -12.57 -10.19
N HIS A 95 -16.52 -12.76 -11.27
CA HIS A 95 -16.94 -12.37 -12.61
C HIS A 95 -17.92 -13.36 -13.23
N ASP A 96 -17.85 -14.63 -12.83
CA ASP A 96 -18.84 -15.64 -13.16
C ASP A 96 -20.09 -15.51 -12.26
N SER A 97 -21.22 -16.08 -12.69
CA SER A 97 -22.43 -16.08 -11.87
C SER A 97 -22.22 -16.98 -10.65
N PRO A 98 -22.81 -16.68 -9.46
CA PRO A 98 -22.64 -17.55 -8.29
C PRO A 98 -23.00 -19.01 -8.57
N GLU A 99 -24.02 -19.26 -9.41
CA GLU A 99 -24.44 -20.59 -9.85
C GLU A 99 -23.33 -21.36 -10.58
N GLU A 100 -22.52 -20.67 -11.39
CA GLU A 100 -21.39 -21.27 -12.13
C GLU A 100 -20.24 -21.67 -11.20
N VAL A 101 -20.15 -21.01 -10.04
CA VAL A 101 -19.18 -21.31 -8.97
C VAL A 101 -19.77 -22.27 -7.92
N GLY A 102 -20.98 -22.81 -8.16
CA GLY A 102 -21.64 -23.78 -7.28
C GLY A 102 -22.39 -23.18 -6.09
N VAL A 103 -22.68 -21.88 -6.12
CA VAL A 103 -23.47 -21.18 -5.11
C VAL A 103 -24.87 -20.88 -5.65
N ASP A 104 -25.91 -21.41 -5.00
CA ASP A 104 -27.32 -21.21 -5.39
C ASP A 104 -27.80 -19.78 -5.06
N ALA A 105 -27.42 -18.82 -5.90
CA ALA A 105 -27.84 -17.44 -5.79
C ALA A 105 -27.82 -16.69 -7.13
N PRO A 106 -28.78 -15.77 -7.35
CA PRO A 106 -28.88 -15.04 -8.63
C PRO A 106 -27.81 -13.97 -8.82
N ALA A 107 -27.10 -13.56 -7.76
CA ALA A 107 -26.05 -12.54 -7.82
C ALA A 107 -25.15 -12.57 -6.58
N TRP A 108 -23.90 -12.13 -6.75
CA TRP A 108 -22.96 -11.93 -5.66
C TRP A 108 -23.44 -10.84 -4.70
N THR A 109 -23.75 -11.24 -3.47
CA THR A 109 -24.00 -10.31 -2.36
C THR A 109 -22.79 -10.27 -1.43
N PRO A 110 -22.54 -9.17 -0.71
CA PRO A 110 -21.44 -9.10 0.25
C PRO A 110 -21.47 -10.19 1.35
N ALA A 111 -22.66 -10.67 1.71
CA ALA A 111 -22.83 -11.77 2.67
C ALA A 111 -22.46 -13.12 2.06
N LEU A 112 -22.84 -13.35 0.81
CA LEU A 112 -22.49 -14.54 0.06
C LEU A 112 -20.98 -14.61 -0.22
N VAL A 113 -20.36 -13.47 -0.55
CA VAL A 113 -18.90 -13.36 -0.66
C VAL A 113 -18.21 -13.66 0.66
N GLN A 114 -18.76 -13.21 1.79
CA GLN A 114 -18.18 -13.50 3.10
C GLN A 114 -18.14 -15.01 3.36
N GLN A 115 -19.23 -15.71 3.08
CA GLN A 115 -19.31 -17.17 3.21
C GLN A 115 -18.35 -17.87 2.23
N TYR A 116 -18.33 -17.45 0.97
CA TYR A 116 -17.44 -18.03 -0.04
C TYR A 116 -15.95 -17.88 0.33
N LEU A 117 -15.56 -16.72 0.88
CA LEU A 117 -14.18 -16.47 1.31
C LEU A 117 -13.78 -17.30 2.53
N ASP A 118 -14.71 -17.54 3.43
CA ASP A 118 -14.52 -18.39 4.61
C ASP A 118 -14.38 -19.88 4.19
N GLU A 119 -15.31 -20.37 3.36
CA GLU A 119 -15.36 -21.77 2.94
C GLU A 119 -14.22 -22.15 1.98
N THR A 120 -13.82 -21.24 1.09
CA THR A 120 -12.83 -21.54 0.02
C THR A 120 -11.40 -21.26 0.46
N TYR A 121 -11.17 -20.20 1.25
CA TYR A 121 -9.84 -19.71 1.58
C TYR A 121 -9.53 -19.68 3.09
N ASP A 122 -10.49 -20.04 3.97
CA ASP A 122 -10.35 -19.95 5.43
C ASP A 122 -10.02 -18.50 5.88
N VAL A 123 -10.61 -17.50 5.19
CA VAL A 123 -10.36 -16.08 5.46
C VAL A 123 -11.65 -15.33 5.80
N GLU A 124 -11.77 -14.98 7.07
CA GLU A 124 -12.87 -14.14 7.54
C GLU A 124 -12.70 -12.67 7.11
N TYR A 125 -13.67 -12.15 6.37
CA TYR A 125 -13.82 -10.71 6.12
C TYR A 125 -15.09 -10.16 6.75
N SER A 126 -15.10 -8.85 7.03
CA SER A 126 -16.33 -8.14 7.38
C SER A 126 -17.13 -7.79 6.12
N ILE A 127 -18.46 -7.69 6.24
CA ILE A 127 -19.35 -7.28 5.14
C ILE A 127 -18.87 -6.02 4.37
N PRO A 128 -18.41 -4.93 5.03
CA PRO A 128 -17.87 -3.78 4.32
C PRO A 128 -16.60 -4.11 3.52
N SER A 129 -15.78 -5.03 4.01
CA SER A 129 -14.58 -5.51 3.31
C SER A 129 -14.94 -6.34 2.09
N CYS A 130 -15.91 -7.25 2.19
CA CYS A 130 -16.44 -8.01 1.05
C CYS A 130 -17.00 -7.07 -0.03
N ARG A 131 -17.72 -6.02 0.36
CA ARG A 131 -18.19 -4.99 -0.58
C ARG A 131 -17.03 -4.25 -1.26
N ARG A 132 -15.95 -3.97 -0.53
CA ARG A 132 -14.73 -3.36 -1.10
C ARG A 132 -14.06 -4.31 -2.08
N LEU A 133 -13.93 -5.60 -1.74
CA LEU A 133 -13.37 -6.63 -2.62
C LEU A 133 -14.16 -6.73 -3.93
N LEU A 134 -15.49 -6.78 -3.88
CA LEU A 134 -16.33 -6.76 -5.08
C LEU A 134 -16.10 -5.51 -5.95
N LYS A 135 -15.93 -4.33 -5.34
CA LYS A 135 -15.60 -3.11 -6.08
C LYS A 135 -14.20 -3.13 -6.69
N GLU A 136 -13.22 -3.70 -5.98
CA GLU A 136 -11.85 -3.87 -6.48
C GLU A 136 -11.82 -4.84 -7.67
N ALA A 137 -12.65 -5.88 -7.64
CA ALA A 137 -12.93 -6.79 -8.75
C ALA A 137 -13.76 -6.15 -9.89
N GLY A 138 -14.03 -4.84 -9.86
CA GLY A 138 -14.76 -4.14 -10.92
C GLY A 138 -16.28 -4.37 -10.94
N LEU A 139 -16.85 -5.10 -9.98
CA LEU A 139 -18.30 -5.26 -9.88
C LEU A 139 -18.98 -4.01 -9.35
N SER A 140 -20.13 -3.68 -9.94
CA SER A 140 -20.98 -2.58 -9.51
C SER A 140 -22.25 -3.10 -8.85
N TYR A 141 -22.80 -2.32 -7.93
CA TYR A 141 -24.05 -2.67 -7.28
C TYR A 141 -25.20 -2.63 -8.30
N GLN A 142 -25.80 -3.79 -8.57
CA GLN A 142 -26.99 -3.92 -9.39
C GLN A 142 -28.22 -4.05 -8.49
N LYS A 143 -29.18 -3.15 -8.67
CA LYS A 143 -30.45 -3.23 -7.94
C LYS A 143 -31.30 -4.33 -8.60
N PRO A 144 -31.79 -5.33 -7.86
CA PRO A 144 -32.64 -6.36 -8.44
C PRO A 144 -33.88 -5.71 -9.08
N ARG A 145 -34.09 -6.00 -10.37
CA ARG A 145 -35.32 -5.63 -11.06
C ARG A 145 -36.44 -6.51 -10.50
N ARG A 146 -37.48 -5.91 -9.93
CA ARG A 146 -38.67 -6.65 -9.52
C ARG A 146 -39.37 -7.14 -10.79
N THR A 147 -39.29 -8.43 -11.07
CA THR A 147 -40.22 -9.08 -11.99
C THR A 147 -41.49 -9.35 -11.20
N ALA A 148 -42.61 -8.73 -11.60
CA ALA A 148 -43.89 -9.05 -11.01
C ALA A 148 -44.23 -10.50 -11.36
N ALA A 149 -44.56 -11.32 -10.36
CA ALA A 149 -45.10 -12.64 -10.62
C ALA A 149 -46.45 -12.46 -11.34
N GLU A 150 -46.56 -12.95 -12.58
CA GLU A 150 -47.85 -13.13 -13.23
C GLU A 150 -48.59 -14.19 -12.41
N ALA A 151 -49.69 -13.79 -11.78
CA ALA A 151 -50.60 -14.74 -11.15
C ALA A 151 -51.26 -15.54 -12.28
N GLU A 152 -51.04 -16.86 -12.30
CA GLU A 152 -51.86 -17.76 -13.11
C GLU A 152 -53.32 -17.59 -12.65
N ALA A 153 -54.17 -17.13 -13.56
CA ALA A 153 -55.60 -17.15 -13.36
C ALA A 153 -56.06 -18.62 -13.50
N ASP A 154 -56.41 -19.22 -12.38
CA ASP A 154 -57.07 -20.53 -12.32
C ASP A 154 -58.48 -20.39 -12.96
N GLU A 155 -58.81 -21.26 -13.92
CA GLU A 155 -60.15 -21.37 -14.54
C GLU A 155 -61.13 -22.18 -13.68
#